data_AF-A0A931P9Z8-F1
#
_entry.id   AF-A0A931P9Z8-F1
#
_cell.length_a   1.000
_cell.length_b   1.000
_cell.length_c   1.000
_cell.angle_alpha   90.00
_cell.angle_beta   90.00
_cell.angle_gamma   90.00
#
_symmetry.space_group_name_H-M   'P 1'
#
loop_
_entity.id
_entity.type
_entity.pdbx_description
1 polymer ?
#
loop_
_entity_poly.entity_id
_entity_poly.type
_entity_poly.pdbx_seq_one_letter_code
_entity_poly.pdbx_strand_id
1 'polypeptide(L)'
;MGPRWLTRGRTRPGGRGREVAAVASSWGTTPRASIEAECARRGRAAVVEGCRELLRGGVVDADLVVALAGPSAARWLDPGREDRYWLRVWGARGLLWAWDDVAVPEVRAALSDESWRVREMCLKAVARNGVDDLLEDVLPLRDDAVPRVRSAASRAVAVLTAAQ
;
A
#
# COMPACT_ATOMS: atom_id res chain seq x y z
N MET A 1 -26.09 68.12 19.70
CA MET A 1 -26.38 67.09 18.66
C MET A 1 -25.24 67.10 17.67
N GLY A 2 -24.51 65.98 17.54
CA GLY A 2 -23.37 65.82 16.64
C GLY A 2 -22.57 64.57 17.03
N PRO A 3 -22.54 63.49 16.22
CA PRO A 3 -21.83 62.28 16.61
C PRO A 3 -20.33 62.37 16.26
N ARG A 4 -19.50 62.18 17.29
CA ARG A 4 -18.06 61.96 17.18
C ARG A 4 -17.80 60.51 16.77
N TRP A 5 -17.05 60.35 15.69
CA TRP A 5 -16.47 59.09 15.23
C TRP A 5 -15.38 58.60 16.18
N LEU A 6 -15.47 57.34 16.61
CA LEU A 6 -14.35 56.60 17.20
C LEU A 6 -14.34 55.19 16.59
N THR A 7 -13.29 54.96 15.82
CA THR A 7 -12.88 53.72 15.17
C THR A 7 -12.70 52.59 16.19
N ARG A 8 -13.52 51.53 16.10
CA ARG A 8 -13.21 50.24 16.71
C ARG A 8 -12.70 49.28 15.64
N GLY A 9 -11.47 48.83 15.86
CA GLY A 9 -10.76 47.86 15.03
C GLY A 9 -11.53 46.55 14.91
N ARG A 10 -11.60 46.06 13.68
CA ARG A 10 -12.19 44.78 13.29
C ARG A 10 -11.10 43.71 13.42
N THR A 11 -11.00 43.06 14.58
CA THR A 11 -10.21 41.82 14.71
C THR A 11 -11.05 40.66 14.19
N ARG A 12 -10.67 40.12 13.02
CA ARG A 12 -11.14 38.83 12.51
C ARG A 12 -10.52 37.72 13.36
N PRO A 13 -11.27 36.79 13.96
CA PRO A 13 -10.67 35.59 14.49
C PRO A 13 -10.28 34.69 13.31
N GLY A 14 -9.01 34.29 13.30
CA GLY A 14 -8.39 33.46 12.28
C GLY A 14 -9.13 32.15 12.06
N GLY A 15 -9.17 31.75 10.79
CA GLY A 15 -9.69 30.45 10.38
C GLY A 15 -8.91 29.35 11.09
N ARG A 16 -9.62 28.60 11.93
CA ARG A 16 -9.18 27.28 12.38
C ARG A 16 -9.08 26.40 11.13
N GLY A 17 -7.86 26.19 10.66
CA GLY A 17 -7.57 25.08 9.76
C GLY A 17 -8.16 23.82 10.38
N ARG A 18 -9.01 23.12 9.63
CA ARG A 18 -9.44 21.78 10.00
C ARG A 18 -8.18 20.91 9.96
N GLU A 19 -7.56 20.75 11.12
CA GLU A 19 -6.63 19.66 11.37
C GLU A 19 -7.41 18.38 11.19
N VAL A 20 -7.17 17.70 10.08
CA VAL A 20 -7.72 16.37 9.83
C VAL A 20 -6.99 15.46 10.80
N ALA A 21 -7.54 15.30 12.00
CA ALA A 21 -7.05 14.33 12.97
C ALA A 21 -6.99 12.98 12.26
N ALA A 22 -5.77 12.46 12.10
CA ALA A 22 -5.56 11.12 11.59
C ALA A 22 -6.34 10.17 12.51
N VAL A 23 -7.41 9.57 12.00
CA VAL A 23 -8.07 8.46 12.69
C VAL A 23 -6.99 7.41 12.90
N ALA A 24 -6.52 7.28 14.15
CA ALA A 24 -5.65 6.20 14.54
C ALA A 24 -6.35 4.91 14.12
N SER A 25 -5.68 4.12 13.29
CA SER A 25 -6.13 2.76 12.99
C SER A 25 -6.34 2.02 14.33
N SER A 26 -7.16 0.97 14.37
CA SER A 26 -7.26 0.09 15.54
C SER A 26 -5.92 -0.55 15.95
N TRP A 27 -4.90 -0.40 15.09
CA TRP A 27 -3.51 -0.78 15.25
C TRP A 27 -2.65 0.31 15.91
N GLY A 28 -3.12 1.56 16.02
CA GLY A 28 -2.36 2.68 16.56
C GLY A 28 -1.24 3.20 15.64
N THR A 29 -1.06 2.61 14.45
CA THR A 29 -0.08 3.03 13.44
C THR A 29 -0.59 2.80 12.01
N THR A 30 -0.01 3.50 11.03
CA THR A 30 -0.34 3.25 9.63
C THR A 30 0.41 2.02 9.11
N PRO A 31 -0.12 1.29 8.09
CA PRO A 31 0.63 0.19 7.49
C PRO A 31 2.01 0.59 7.00
N ARG A 32 2.15 1.80 6.42
CA ARG A 32 3.44 2.35 6.00
C ARG A 32 4.42 2.42 7.17
N ALA A 33 4.04 3.11 8.25
CA ALA A 33 4.92 3.33 9.39
C ALA A 33 5.31 2.00 10.06
N SER A 34 4.39 1.03 10.12
CA SER A 34 4.72 -0.32 10.60
C SER A 34 5.76 -1.02 9.71
N ILE A 35 5.58 -0.98 8.39
CA ILE A 35 6.51 -1.63 7.45
C ILE A 35 7.89 -0.96 7.48
N GLU A 36 7.94 0.36 7.60
CA GLU A 36 9.18 1.13 7.74
C GLU A 36 9.88 0.80 9.08
N ALA A 37 9.14 0.69 10.18
CA ALA A 37 9.68 0.27 11.48
C ALA A 37 10.21 -1.17 11.44
N GLU A 38 9.52 -2.07 10.73
CA GLU A 38 9.96 -3.44 10.57
C GLU A 38 11.23 -3.55 9.72
N CYS A 39 11.35 -2.75 8.66
CA CYS A 39 12.60 -2.60 7.91
C CYS A 39 13.73 -2.13 8.82
N ALA A 40 13.47 -1.19 9.73
CA ALA A 40 14.49 -0.71 10.67
C ALA A 40 14.90 -1.78 11.69
N ARG A 41 13.97 -2.64 12.11
CA ARG A 41 14.20 -3.67 13.12
C ARG A 41 14.98 -4.88 12.60
N ARG A 42 14.58 -5.44 11.45
CA ARG A 42 15.17 -6.68 10.89
C ARG A 42 15.96 -6.49 9.60
N GLY A 43 16.01 -5.26 9.08
CA GLY A 43 16.62 -4.93 7.79
C GLY A 43 15.62 -5.03 6.62
N ARG A 44 15.73 -4.09 5.68
CA ARG A 44 14.86 -4.04 4.48
C ARG A 44 14.94 -5.33 3.66
N ALA A 45 16.13 -5.87 3.43
CA ALA A 45 16.32 -7.09 2.63
C ALA A 45 15.53 -8.29 3.21
N ALA A 46 15.49 -8.43 4.54
CA ALA A 46 14.71 -9.48 5.19
C ALA A 46 13.20 -9.27 5.05
N VAL A 47 12.73 -8.02 5.10
CA VAL A 47 11.31 -7.69 4.85
C VAL A 47 10.94 -7.98 3.40
N VAL A 48 11.80 -7.59 2.44
CA VAL A 48 11.62 -7.87 1.01
C VAL A 48 11.54 -9.37 0.77
N GLU A 49 12.48 -10.16 1.29
CA GLU A 49 12.47 -11.61 1.07
C GLU A 49 11.21 -12.26 1.65
N GLY A 50 10.78 -11.83 2.84
CA GLY A 50 9.52 -12.30 3.40
C GLY A 50 8.30 -11.91 2.55
N CYS A 51 8.29 -10.72 1.95
CA CYS A 51 7.22 -10.32 1.02
C CYS A 51 7.22 -11.18 -0.26
N ARG A 52 8.40 -11.51 -0.79
CA ARG A 52 8.56 -12.41 -1.95
C ARG A 52 8.06 -13.81 -1.61
N GLU A 53 8.44 -14.34 -0.46
CA GLU A 53 7.98 -15.65 0.01
C GLU A 53 6.45 -15.70 0.15
N LEU A 54 5.85 -14.64 0.72
CA LEU A 54 4.41 -14.53 0.78
C LEU A 54 3.76 -14.51 -0.61
N LEU A 55 4.32 -13.78 -1.60
CA LEU A 55 3.80 -13.77 -2.97
C LEU A 55 3.86 -15.15 -3.64
N ARG A 56 4.88 -15.96 -3.34
CA ARG A 56 4.98 -17.36 -3.80
C ARG A 56 3.97 -18.29 -3.13
N GLY A 57 3.22 -17.80 -2.14
CA GLY A 57 2.29 -18.60 -1.33
C GLY A 57 2.97 -19.36 -0.18
N GLY A 58 4.20 -18.97 0.15
CA GLY A 58 4.97 -19.51 1.26
C GLY A 58 4.51 -19.01 2.62
N VAL A 59 5.29 -19.37 3.64
CA VAL A 59 5.01 -19.05 5.05
C VAL A 59 6.16 -18.23 5.60
N VAL A 60 5.82 -17.23 6.43
CA VAL A 60 6.77 -16.39 7.15
C VAL A 60 6.38 -16.32 8.62
N ASP A 61 7.25 -15.75 9.45
CA ASP A 61 6.97 -15.58 10.87
C ASP A 61 5.79 -14.64 11.14
N ALA A 62 5.15 -14.82 12.30
CA ALA A 62 3.98 -14.06 12.70
C ALA A 62 4.25 -12.56 12.86
N ASP A 63 5.46 -12.19 13.32
CA ASP A 63 5.82 -10.79 13.52
C ASP A 63 5.83 -10.03 12.20
N LEU A 64 6.35 -10.64 11.13
CA LEU A 64 6.30 -10.04 9.80
C LEU A 64 4.85 -9.89 9.32
N VAL A 65 4.01 -10.93 9.47
CA VAL A 65 2.59 -10.84 9.07
C VAL A 65 1.87 -9.72 9.83
N VAL A 66 2.11 -9.59 11.13
CA VAL A 66 1.57 -8.49 11.95
C VAL A 66 2.10 -7.14 11.48
N ALA A 67 3.39 -7.04 11.13
CA ALA A 67 3.96 -5.80 10.61
C ALA A 67 3.36 -5.36 9.27
N LEU A 68 2.94 -6.30 8.41
CA LEU A 68 2.33 -6.02 7.11
C LEU A 68 0.82 -5.73 7.17
N ALA A 69 0.13 -6.28 8.17
CA ALA A 69 -1.34 -6.36 8.17
C ALA A 69 -2.04 -5.98 9.48
N GLY A 70 -1.27 -5.71 10.53
CA GLY A 70 -1.74 -5.34 11.86
C GLY A 70 -1.98 -6.52 12.80
N PRO A 71 -2.28 -6.27 14.09
CA PRO A 71 -2.30 -7.28 15.14
C PRO A 71 -3.31 -8.40 14.90
N SER A 72 -4.44 -8.08 14.27
CA SER A 72 -5.49 -9.04 13.93
C SER A 72 -5.10 -10.00 12.80
N ALA A 73 -3.92 -9.86 12.21
CA ALA A 73 -3.41 -10.70 11.13
C ALA A 73 -2.76 -12.01 11.62
N ALA A 74 -2.36 -12.09 12.90
CA ALA A 74 -1.71 -13.29 13.44
C ALA A 74 -2.60 -14.55 13.34
N ARG A 75 -3.93 -14.39 13.44
CA ARG A 75 -4.90 -15.50 13.30
C ARG A 75 -4.99 -16.10 11.90
N TRP A 76 -4.28 -15.55 10.92
CA TRP A 76 -4.33 -15.96 9.51
C TRP A 76 -3.19 -16.90 9.12
N LEU A 77 -2.41 -17.36 10.11
CA LEU A 77 -1.31 -18.32 9.96
C LEU A 77 -1.76 -19.78 10.12
N ASP A 78 -3.04 -20.03 10.38
CA ASP A 78 -3.59 -21.37 10.55
C ASP A 78 -3.58 -22.16 9.21
N PRO A 79 -2.96 -23.35 9.15
CA PRO A 79 -2.99 -24.18 7.96
C PRO A 79 -4.42 -24.57 7.55
N GLY A 80 -4.77 -24.39 6.26
CA GLY A 80 -6.02 -24.89 5.69
C GLY A 80 -7.15 -23.86 5.48
N ARG A 81 -6.91 -22.56 5.76
CA ARG A 81 -7.92 -21.54 5.48
C ARG A 81 -8.03 -21.20 4.00
N GLU A 82 -9.26 -21.06 3.49
CA GLU A 82 -9.55 -20.69 2.10
C GLU A 82 -9.08 -19.25 1.77
N ASP A 83 -8.89 -18.42 2.78
CA ASP A 83 -8.57 -16.99 2.65
C ASP A 83 -7.07 -16.69 2.73
N ARG A 84 -6.21 -17.69 2.50
CA ARG A 84 -4.74 -17.53 2.46
C ARG A 84 -4.22 -16.54 1.41
N TYR A 85 -5.01 -16.18 0.41
CA TYR A 85 -4.64 -15.13 -0.54
C TYR A 85 -4.33 -13.79 0.15
N TRP A 86 -4.87 -13.54 1.36
CA TRP A 86 -4.54 -12.36 2.15
C TRP A 86 -3.06 -12.24 2.48
N LEU A 87 -2.36 -13.36 2.69
CA LEU A 87 -0.93 -13.37 2.91
C LEU A 87 -0.19 -12.78 1.69
N ARG A 88 -0.59 -13.18 0.47
CA ARG A 88 -0.06 -12.62 -0.78
C ARG A 88 -0.38 -11.14 -0.93
N VAL A 89 -1.61 -10.73 -0.59
CA VAL A 89 -2.00 -9.30 -0.57
C VAL A 89 -1.13 -8.50 0.38
N TRP A 90 -0.77 -9.06 1.54
CA TRP A 90 0.06 -8.39 2.53
C TRP A 90 1.53 -8.34 2.12
N GLY A 91 2.05 -9.39 1.48
CA GLY A 91 3.36 -9.35 0.81
C GLY A 91 3.44 -8.23 -0.22
N ALA A 92 2.46 -8.15 -1.14
CA ALA A 92 2.38 -7.06 -2.11
C ALA A 92 2.26 -5.66 -1.46
N ARG A 93 1.56 -5.55 -0.31
CA ARG A 93 1.48 -4.30 0.45
C ARG A 93 2.83 -3.94 1.08
N GLY A 94 3.57 -4.91 1.58
CA GLY A 94 4.94 -4.72 2.09
C GLY A 94 5.82 -4.00 1.07
N LEU A 95 5.77 -4.48 -0.16
CA LEU A 95 6.52 -3.93 -1.30
C LEU A 95 6.09 -2.51 -1.73
N LEU A 96 4.97 -1.97 -1.24
CA LEU A 96 4.69 -0.53 -1.42
C LEU A 96 5.70 0.36 -0.67
N TRP A 97 6.25 -0.12 0.45
CA TRP A 97 7.07 0.70 1.35
C TRP A 97 8.45 0.10 1.62
N ALA A 98 8.61 -1.20 1.36
CA ALA A 98 9.87 -1.93 1.41
C ALA A 98 10.19 -2.48 0.00
N TRP A 99 10.31 -1.60 -1.00
CA TRP A 99 10.63 -2.02 -2.36
C TRP A 99 12.12 -2.30 -2.53
N ASP A 100 12.41 -3.30 -3.37
CA ASP A 100 13.70 -3.62 -3.94
C ASP A 100 13.45 -4.41 -5.25
N ASP A 101 14.21 -4.14 -6.30
CA ASP A 101 13.97 -4.72 -7.64
C ASP A 101 14.17 -6.24 -7.68
N VAL A 102 14.82 -6.83 -6.66
CA VAL A 102 14.88 -8.29 -6.51
C VAL A 102 13.50 -8.95 -6.39
N ALA A 103 12.45 -8.19 -6.04
CA ALA A 103 11.07 -8.67 -5.96
C ALA A 103 10.30 -8.65 -7.29
N VAL A 104 10.87 -8.08 -8.37
CA VAL A 104 10.20 -7.96 -9.68
C VAL A 104 9.69 -9.31 -10.21
N PRO A 105 10.42 -10.43 -10.15
CA PRO A 105 9.93 -11.72 -10.66
C PRO A 105 8.65 -12.19 -9.94
N GLU A 106 8.59 -12.07 -8.61
CA GLU A 106 7.41 -12.50 -7.85
C GLU A 106 6.22 -11.55 -8.06
N VAL A 107 6.48 -10.25 -8.20
CA VAL A 107 5.44 -9.28 -8.54
C VAL A 107 4.88 -9.54 -9.94
N ARG A 108 5.74 -9.82 -10.93
CA ARG A 108 5.34 -10.19 -12.29
C ARG A 108 4.42 -11.41 -12.29
N ALA A 109 4.81 -12.49 -11.61
CA ALA A 109 3.99 -13.69 -11.50
C ALA A 109 2.63 -13.39 -10.84
N ALA A 110 2.63 -12.57 -9.78
CA ALA A 110 1.42 -12.21 -9.04
C ALA A 110 0.46 -11.25 -9.79
N LEU A 111 0.87 -10.65 -10.91
CA LEU A 111 -0.05 -9.94 -11.81
C LEU A 111 -1.05 -10.88 -12.50
N SER A 112 -0.78 -12.18 -12.54
CA SER A 112 -1.73 -13.20 -13.03
C SER A 112 -2.42 -14.00 -11.92
N ASP A 113 -2.33 -13.55 -10.65
CA ASP A 113 -2.91 -14.27 -9.51
C ASP A 113 -4.43 -14.45 -9.66
N GLU A 114 -4.94 -15.61 -9.23
CA GLU A 114 -6.38 -15.91 -9.21
C GLU A 114 -7.19 -14.86 -8.43
N SER A 115 -6.61 -14.35 -7.33
CA SER A 115 -7.24 -13.37 -6.48
C SER A 115 -7.04 -11.98 -7.06
N TRP A 116 -8.14 -11.38 -7.49
CA TRP A 116 -8.16 -10.01 -8.02
C TRP A 116 -7.52 -9.00 -7.06
N ARG A 117 -7.56 -9.26 -5.75
CA ARG A 117 -7.01 -8.37 -4.74
C ARG A 117 -5.49 -8.41 -4.67
N VAL A 118 -4.89 -9.56 -5.01
CA VAL A 118 -3.43 -9.68 -5.17
C VAL A 118 -3.00 -8.90 -6.41
N ARG A 119 -3.67 -9.09 -7.55
CA ARG A 119 -3.43 -8.32 -8.78
C ARG A 119 -3.53 -6.81 -8.53
N GLU A 120 -4.63 -6.36 -7.90
CA GLU A 120 -4.83 -4.94 -7.55
C GLU A 120 -3.69 -4.38 -6.69
N MET A 121 -3.19 -5.14 -5.71
CA MET A 121 -2.12 -4.68 -4.82
C MET A 121 -0.77 -4.65 -5.52
N CYS A 122 -0.46 -5.65 -6.35
CA CYS A 122 0.77 -5.68 -7.16
C CYS A 122 0.82 -4.48 -8.11
N LEU A 123 -0.28 -4.17 -8.80
CA LEU A 123 -0.39 -2.98 -9.66
C LEU A 123 -0.13 -1.67 -8.91
N LYS A 124 -0.53 -1.58 -7.63
CA LYS A 124 -0.23 -0.42 -6.79
C LYS A 124 1.26 -0.35 -6.44
N ALA A 125 1.91 -1.49 -6.16
CA ALA A 125 3.34 -1.56 -5.89
C ALA A 125 4.15 -1.16 -7.15
N VAL A 126 3.79 -1.69 -8.31
CA VAL A 126 4.39 -1.33 -9.60
C VAL A 126 4.27 0.17 -9.87
N ALA A 127 3.05 0.72 -9.80
CA ALA A 127 2.82 2.14 -10.06
C ALA A 127 3.57 3.05 -9.07
N ARG A 128 3.68 2.63 -7.81
CA ARG A 128 4.32 3.44 -6.77
C ARG A 128 5.84 3.52 -6.95
N ASN A 129 6.45 2.42 -7.38
CA ASN A 129 7.91 2.29 -7.47
C ASN A 129 8.44 2.51 -8.90
N GLY A 130 7.57 2.76 -9.89
CA GLY A 130 8.00 3.06 -11.26
C GLY A 130 8.68 1.88 -11.94
N VAL A 131 8.10 0.68 -11.82
CA VAL A 131 8.70 -0.56 -12.32
C VAL A 131 8.38 -0.73 -13.81
N ASP A 132 9.12 -0.01 -14.65
CA ASP A 132 8.85 0.09 -16.09
C ASP A 132 9.00 -1.24 -16.83
N ASP A 133 9.86 -2.13 -16.35
CA ASP A 133 10.06 -3.51 -16.85
C ASP A 133 8.77 -4.36 -16.86
N LEU A 134 7.73 -3.92 -16.15
CA LEU A 134 6.44 -4.60 -16.04
C LEU A 134 5.34 -3.95 -16.89
N LEU A 135 5.63 -2.95 -17.72
CA LEU A 135 4.62 -2.27 -18.53
C LEU A 135 3.82 -3.25 -19.41
N GLU A 136 4.50 -4.16 -20.11
CA GLU A 136 3.86 -5.16 -20.98
C GLU A 136 2.97 -6.14 -20.19
N ASP A 137 3.34 -6.49 -18.96
CA ASP A 137 2.50 -7.35 -18.10
C ASP A 137 1.29 -6.58 -17.54
N VAL A 138 1.42 -5.27 -17.33
CA VAL A 138 0.37 -4.40 -16.77
C VAL A 138 -0.69 -4.05 -17.80
N LEU A 139 -0.31 -3.84 -19.06
CA LEU A 139 -1.21 -3.37 -20.12
C LEU A 139 -2.49 -4.22 -20.27
N PRO A 140 -2.44 -5.57 -20.31
CA PRO A 140 -3.63 -6.41 -20.42
C PRO A 140 -4.60 -6.27 -19.23
N LEU A 141 -4.12 -5.93 -18.03
CA LEU A 141 -4.97 -5.81 -16.84
C LEU A 141 -5.90 -4.58 -16.90
N ARG A 142 -5.74 -3.69 -17.89
CA ARG A 142 -6.72 -2.62 -18.16
C ARG A 142 -8.08 -3.16 -18.57
N ASP A 143 -8.14 -4.40 -19.06
CA ASP A 143 -9.36 -5.10 -19.46
C ASP A 143 -9.73 -6.24 -18.50
N ASP A 144 -9.12 -6.28 -17.30
CA ASP A 144 -9.44 -7.27 -16.27
C ASP A 144 -10.94 -7.27 -15.93
N ALA A 145 -11.50 -8.46 -15.67
CA ALA A 145 -12.92 -8.62 -15.33
C ALA A 145 -13.34 -7.75 -14.13
N VAL A 146 -12.43 -7.49 -13.18
CA VAL A 146 -12.70 -6.74 -11.95
C VAL A 146 -12.42 -5.24 -12.13
N PRO A 147 -13.42 -4.35 -11.96
CA PRO A 147 -13.26 -2.90 -12.17
C PRO A 147 -12.12 -2.27 -11.36
N ARG A 148 -11.88 -2.76 -10.14
CA ARG A 148 -10.80 -2.25 -9.27
C ARG A 148 -9.42 -2.53 -9.84
N VAL A 149 -9.25 -3.70 -10.48
CA VAL A 149 -8.00 -4.09 -11.13
C VAL A 149 -7.79 -3.20 -12.37
N ARG A 150 -8.82 -3.01 -13.21
CA ARG A 150 -8.76 -2.10 -14.36
C ARG A 150 -8.34 -0.68 -13.98
N SER A 151 -8.93 -0.14 -12.91
CA SER A 151 -8.58 1.19 -12.39
C SER A 151 -7.15 1.24 -11.83
N ALA A 152 -6.66 0.16 -11.23
CA ALA A 152 -5.28 0.09 -10.78
C ALA A 152 -4.29 -0.01 -11.95
N ALA A 153 -4.61 -0.81 -12.97
CA ALA A 153 -3.78 -0.98 -14.16
C ALA A 153 -3.70 0.30 -14.98
N SER A 154 -4.83 0.99 -15.19
CA SER A 154 -4.84 2.28 -15.89
C SER A 154 -3.97 3.32 -15.20
N ARG A 155 -3.96 3.35 -13.85
CA ARG A 155 -3.07 4.25 -13.09
C ARG A 155 -1.61 3.82 -13.21
N ALA A 156 -1.31 2.52 -13.18
CA ALA A 156 0.04 2.01 -13.34
C ALA A 156 0.60 2.39 -14.71
N VAL A 157 -0.13 2.11 -15.80
CA VAL A 157 0.27 2.51 -17.16
C VAL A 157 0.54 4.01 -17.25
N ALA A 158 -0.38 4.84 -16.74
CA ALA A 158 -0.19 6.29 -16.77
C ALA A 158 1.08 6.76 -16.07
N VAL A 159 1.49 6.10 -14.99
CA VAL A 159 2.76 6.41 -14.29
C VAL A 159 3.96 5.93 -15.10
N LEU A 160 3.98 4.68 -15.56
CA LEU A 160 5.13 4.08 -16.26
C LEU A 160 5.38 4.71 -17.64
N THR A 161 4.36 5.27 -18.28
CA THR A 161 4.54 5.98 -19.55
C THR A 161 4.88 7.46 -19.38
N ALA A 162 4.62 8.04 -18.20
CA ALA A 162 4.98 9.44 -17.91
C ALA A 162 6.44 9.59 -17.44
N ALA A 163 7.09 8.49 -17.07
CA ALA A 163 8.49 8.44 -16.68
C ALA A 163 9.47 8.31 -17.86
N GLN A 164 8.95 8.16 -19.08
CA GLN A 164 9.72 8.02 -20.33
C GLN A 164 9.98 9.36 -21.03
#